data_AF-A0A959TFD8-F1
#
_entry.id   AF-A0A959TFD8-F1
#
_cell.length_a   1.000
_cell.length_b   1.000
_cell.length_c   1.000
_cell.angle_alpha   90.00
_cell.angle_beta   90.00
_cell.angle_gamma   90.00
#
_symmetry.space_group_name_H-M   'P 1'
#
loop_
_entity.id
_entity.type
_entity.pdbx_description
1 polymer ?
#
loop_
_entity_poly.entity_id
_entity_poly.type
_entity_poly.pdbx_seq_one_letter_code
_entity_poly.pdbx_strand_id
1 'polypeptide(L)'
;MQVIADLEVNTVNIPVAVLIWLMIYPMMVQVDFDSVRRIGAQVKGLGLTVVVNWLIKPFTMAFFAWLFFTRLYAAWITPELAQEYIAGAILLGAAPCTAMVFVWSYL
;
A
#
# COMPACT_ATOMS: atom_id res chain seq x y z
N MET A 1 -9.77 26.23 -5.34
CA MET A 1 -9.11 25.06 -4.72
C MET A 1 -7.69 25.45 -4.30
N GLN A 2 -7.53 26.38 -3.35
CA GLN A 2 -6.21 26.87 -2.89
C GLN A 2 -6.17 26.92 -1.35
N VAL A 3 -7.28 27.32 -0.70
CA VAL A 3 -7.42 27.35 0.76
C VAL A 3 -7.16 26.01 1.47
N ILE A 4 -7.38 24.86 0.80
CA ILE A 4 -7.12 23.52 1.37
C ILE A 4 -5.64 23.12 1.21
N ALA A 5 -4.94 23.67 0.21
CA ALA A 5 -3.51 23.43 -0.03
C ALA A 5 -2.63 24.33 0.86
N ASP A 6 -3.10 25.51 1.25
CA ASP A 6 -2.37 26.40 2.16
C ASP A 6 -2.35 25.89 3.63
N LEU A 7 -3.17 24.89 3.96
CA LEU A 7 -3.14 24.15 5.23
C LEU A 7 -2.11 23.01 5.20
N GLU A 8 -0.95 23.28 4.61
CA GLU A 8 0.21 22.39 4.59
C GLU A 8 1.21 22.82 5.65
N VAL A 9 1.52 21.92 6.58
CA VAL A 9 2.67 22.07 7.48
C VAL A 9 3.71 21.07 7.00
N ASN A 10 4.86 21.57 6.54
CA ASN A 10 6.01 20.75 6.16
C ASN A 10 5.70 19.70 5.06
N THR A 11 4.92 20.10 4.03
CA THR A 11 4.49 19.25 2.89
C THR A 11 3.43 18.19 3.27
N VAL A 12 2.89 18.22 4.49
CA VAL A 12 1.80 17.34 4.92
C VAL A 12 0.49 18.12 4.96
N ASN A 13 -0.48 17.71 4.15
CA ASN A 13 -1.83 18.28 4.15
C ASN A 13 -2.60 17.80 5.39
N ILE A 14 -2.83 18.70 6.34
CA ILE A 14 -3.46 18.39 7.63
C ILE A 14 -4.87 17.78 7.45
N PRO A 15 -5.76 18.34 6.59
CA PRO A 15 -7.04 17.70 6.28
C PRO A 15 -6.93 16.25 5.80
N VAL A 16 -5.99 15.96 4.87
CA VAL A 16 -5.78 14.60 4.36
C VAL A 16 -5.29 13.66 5.46
N ALA A 17 -4.37 14.12 6.32
CA ALA A 17 -3.86 13.32 7.43
C ALA A 17 -4.98 12.91 8.41
N VAL A 18 -5.89 13.84 8.75
CA VAL A 18 -7.05 13.56 9.61
C VAL A 18 -7.98 12.53 8.96
N LEU A 19 -8.25 12.66 7.65
CA LEU A 19 -9.11 11.72 6.92
C LEU A 19 -8.50 10.32 6.86
N ILE A 20 -7.20 10.21 6.57
CA ILE A 20 -6.48 8.93 6.58
C ILE A 20 -6.52 8.30 7.98
N TRP A 21 -6.31 9.10 9.04
CA TRP A 21 -6.40 8.62 10.41
C TRP A 21 -7.79 8.08 10.75
N LEU A 22 -8.84 8.81 10.38
CA LEU A 22 -10.24 8.39 10.54
C LEU A 22 -10.55 7.08 9.81
N MET A 23 -9.93 6.86 8.64
CA MET A 23 -10.08 5.62 7.87
C MET A 23 -9.34 4.43 8.50
N ILE A 24 -8.18 4.66 9.12
CA ILE A 24 -7.36 3.61 9.74
C ILE A 24 -7.91 3.19 11.11
N TYR A 25 -8.42 4.15 11.89
CA TYR A 25 -8.95 3.94 13.24
C TYR A 25 -9.94 2.76 13.38
N PRO A 26 -10.99 2.61 12.55
CA PRO A 26 -11.95 1.51 12.71
C PRO A 26 -11.33 0.12 12.51
N MET A 27 -10.30 -0.01 11.68
CA MET A 27 -9.59 -1.29 11.52
C MET A 27 -8.71 -1.61 12.73
N MET A 28 -8.08 -0.61 13.35
CA MET A 28 -7.24 -0.81 14.54
C MET A 28 -8.05 -1.31 15.74
N VAL A 29 -9.28 -0.82 15.92
CA VAL A 29 -10.16 -1.23 17.03
C VAL A 29 -10.69 -2.66 16.85
N GLN A 30 -10.71 -3.19 15.63
CA GLN A 30 -11.16 -4.55 15.33
C GLN A 30 -10.09 -5.63 15.58
N VAL A 31 -8.88 -5.25 16.00
CA VAL A 31 -7.79 -6.21 16.25
C VAL A 31 -8.04 -6.97 17.55
N ASP A 32 -8.20 -8.29 17.45
CA ASP A 32 -8.27 -9.20 18.59
C ASP A 32 -6.86 -9.59 19.07
N PHE A 33 -6.53 -9.16 20.28
CA PHE A 33 -5.23 -9.42 20.90
C PHE A 33 -5.03 -10.89 21.32
N ASP A 34 -6.09 -11.66 21.57
CA ASP A 34 -5.97 -13.09 21.88
C ASP A 34 -5.51 -13.87 20.64
N SER A 35 -6.11 -13.54 19.49
CA SER A 35 -5.70 -14.05 18.18
C SER A 35 -4.23 -13.74 17.88
N VAL A 36 -3.75 -12.53 18.19
CA VAL A 36 -2.32 -12.14 18.01
C VAL A 36 -1.39 -13.02 18.84
N ARG A 37 -1.78 -13.39 20.07
CA ARG A 37 -0.98 -14.25 20.94
C ARG A 37 -0.85 -15.68 20.40
N ARG A 38 -1.85 -16.15 19.66
CA ARG A 38 -1.91 -17.52 19.09
C ARG A 38 -1.33 -17.63 17.67
N ILE A 39 -0.95 -16.52 17.03
CA ILE A 39 -0.34 -16.49 15.68
C ILE A 39 0.89 -17.41 15.58
N GLY A 40 1.66 -17.58 16.65
CA GLY A 40 2.83 -18.46 16.69
C GLY A 40 2.52 -19.95 16.43
N ALA A 41 1.25 -20.37 16.54
CA ALA A 41 0.86 -21.73 16.17
C ALA A 41 0.73 -21.92 14.64
N GLN A 42 0.62 -20.85 13.87
CA GLN A 42 0.43 -20.86 12.41
C GLN A 42 1.59 -20.22 11.62
N VAL A 43 2.82 -20.52 12.03
CA VAL A 43 4.05 -19.97 11.41
C VAL A 43 4.18 -20.25 9.92
N LYS A 44 3.67 -21.38 9.41
CA LYS A 44 3.74 -21.71 7.97
C LYS A 44 2.89 -20.78 7.13
N GLY A 45 1.65 -20.51 7.57
CA GLY A 45 0.74 -19.60 6.88
C GLY A 45 1.22 -18.17 6.94
N LEU A 46 1.65 -17.71 8.12
CA LEU A 46 2.22 -16.38 8.30
C LEU A 46 3.48 -16.19 7.45
N GLY A 47 4.38 -17.17 7.44
CA GLY A 47 5.61 -17.13 6.66
C GLY A 47 5.33 -16.99 5.16
N LEU A 48 4.38 -17.77 4.63
CA LEU A 48 3.96 -17.65 3.23
C LEU A 48 3.42 -16.24 2.94
N THR A 49 2.52 -15.73 3.79
CA THR A 49 1.93 -14.40 3.59
C THR A 49 2.99 -13.30 3.63
N VAL A 50 3.96 -13.37 4.56
CA VAL A 50 5.06 -12.40 4.64
C VAL A 50 5.94 -12.47 3.39
N VAL A 51 6.32 -13.67 2.96
CA VAL A 51 7.13 -13.86 1.74
C VAL A 51 6.39 -13.34 0.51
N VAL A 52 5.11 -13.67 0.35
CA VAL A 52 4.33 -13.19 -0.79
C VAL A 52 4.20 -11.67 -0.76
N ASN A 53 3.85 -11.08 0.38
CA ASN A 53 3.60 -9.65 0.49
C ASN A 53 4.86 -8.78 0.38
N TRP A 54 5.99 -9.23 0.93
CA TRP A 54 7.20 -8.42 1.01
C TRP A 54 8.26 -8.80 -0.03
N LEU A 55 8.23 -10.02 -0.57
CA LEU A 55 9.22 -10.48 -1.56
C LEU A 55 8.59 -10.68 -2.94
N ILE A 56 7.46 -11.37 -3.06
CA ILE A 56 6.94 -11.68 -4.40
C ILE A 56 6.22 -10.46 -4.98
N LYS A 57 5.29 -9.87 -4.23
CA LYS A 57 4.42 -8.78 -4.70
C LYS A 57 5.18 -7.51 -5.13
N PRO A 58 6.09 -6.91 -4.33
CA PRO A 58 6.76 -5.67 -4.72
C PRO A 58 7.72 -5.87 -5.90
N PHE A 59 8.40 -7.02 -5.99
CA PHE A 59 9.32 -7.30 -7.09
C PHE A 59 8.58 -7.61 -8.39
N THR A 60 7.46 -8.32 -8.30
CA THR A 60 6.57 -8.55 -9.45
C THR A 60 6.00 -7.23 -9.95
N MET A 61 5.57 -6.34 -9.04
CA MET A 61 5.10 -4.99 -9.38
C MET A 61 6.21 -4.13 -9.98
N ALA A 62 7.42 -4.17 -9.44
CA ALA A 62 8.59 -3.47 -9.99
C ALA A 62 8.90 -3.93 -11.42
N PHE A 63 8.90 -5.25 -11.65
CA PHE A 63 9.14 -5.84 -12.96
C PHE A 63 8.09 -5.39 -13.99
N PHE A 64 6.80 -5.48 -13.65
CA PHE A 64 5.73 -5.03 -14.54
C PHE A 64 5.74 -3.53 -14.74
N ALA A 65 5.92 -2.73 -13.69
CA ALA A 65 6.00 -1.27 -13.81
C ALA A 65 7.16 -0.87 -14.73
N TRP A 66 8.34 -1.48 -14.58
CA TRP A 66 9.47 -1.25 -15.49
C TRP A 66 9.14 -1.66 -16.93
N LEU A 67 8.56 -2.84 -17.14
CA LEU A 67 8.22 -3.32 -18.48
C LEU A 67 7.22 -2.38 -19.17
N PHE A 68 6.16 -1.99 -18.48
CA PHE A 68 5.13 -1.14 -19.06
C PHE A 68 5.65 0.30 -19.25
N PHE A 69 6.15 0.96 -18.20
CA PHE A 69 6.51 2.37 -18.27
C PHE A 69 7.83 2.64 -19.00
N THR A 70 8.77 1.70 -19.03
CA THR A 70 10.07 1.88 -19.71
C THR A 70 10.15 1.23 -21.09
N ARG A 71 9.38 0.18 -21.39
CA ARG A 71 9.45 -0.50 -22.71
C ARG A 71 8.22 -0.27 -23.58
N LEU A 72 7.02 -0.49 -23.05
CA LEU A 72 5.79 -0.40 -23.83
C LEU A 72 5.32 1.04 -24.04
N TYR A 73 5.44 1.87 -23.00
CA TYR A 73 4.98 3.26 -23.00
C TYR A 73 6.08 4.30 -23.21
N ALA A 74 7.29 3.87 -23.57
CA ALA A 74 8.43 4.78 -23.80
C ALA A 74 8.18 5.81 -24.90
N ALA A 75 7.29 5.52 -25.85
CA ALA A 75 6.91 6.46 -26.91
C ALA A 75 5.85 7.50 -26.47
N TRP A 76 5.16 7.28 -25.35
CA TRP A 76 4.04 8.12 -24.89
C TRP A 76 4.31 8.85 -23.56
N ILE A 77 5.37 8.48 -22.82
CA ILE A 77 5.67 9.02 -21.49
C ILE A 77 7.14 9.50 -21.43
N THR A 78 7.39 10.62 -20.75
CA THR A 78 8.76 11.12 -20.53
C THR A 78 9.52 10.24 -19.53
N PRO A 79 10.87 10.18 -19.60
CA PRO A 79 11.66 9.41 -18.65
C PRO A 79 11.44 9.79 -17.19
N GLU A 80 11.18 11.07 -16.87
CA GLU A 80 10.89 11.49 -15.50
C GLU A 80 9.56 10.91 -14.99
N LEU A 81 8.48 11.04 -15.77
CA LEU A 81 7.15 10.51 -15.42
C LEU A 81 7.16 8.99 -15.29
N ALA A 82 7.92 8.29 -16.14
CA ALA A 82 8.07 6.85 -16.02
C ALA A 82 8.71 6.44 -14.68
N GLN A 83 9.71 7.18 -14.20
CA GLN A 83 10.33 6.91 -12.90
C GLN A 83 9.36 7.16 -11.74
N GLU A 84 8.59 8.25 -11.79
CA GLU A 84 7.56 8.55 -10.78
C GLU A 84 6.47 7.46 -10.72
N TYR A 85 5.99 6.99 -11.87
CA TYR A 85 5.00 5.92 -11.92
C TYR A 85 5.54 4.57 -11.46
N ILE A 86 6.80 4.25 -11.77
CA ILE A 86 7.45 3.04 -11.26
C ILE A 86 7.56 3.11 -9.74
N ALA A 87 8.02 4.25 -9.19
CA ALA A 87 8.09 4.45 -7.75
C ALA A 87 6.71 4.29 -7.09
N GLY A 88 5.68 4.94 -7.64
CA GLY A 88 4.30 4.83 -7.16
C GLY A 88 3.76 3.39 -7.21
N ALA A 89 4.01 2.66 -8.30
CA ALA A 89 3.57 1.27 -8.46
C ALA A 89 4.23 0.33 -7.44
N ILE A 90 5.51 0.54 -7.13
CA ILE A 90 6.23 -0.25 -6.12
C ILE A 90 5.67 0.05 -4.73
N LEU A 91 5.44 1.33 -4.40
CA LEU A 91 4.87 1.74 -3.11
C LEU A 91 3.46 1.15 -2.90
N LEU A 92 2.61 1.20 -3.93
CA LEU A 92 1.28 0.57 -3.92
C LEU A 92 1.36 -0.97 -3.83
N GLY A 93 2.35 -1.57 -4.49
CA GLY A 93 2.63 -3.00 -4.42
C GLY A 93 3.01 -3.46 -3.01
N ALA A 94 3.84 -2.69 -2.32
CA ALA A 94 4.26 -2.98 -0.95
C ALA A 94 3.16 -2.73 0.09
N ALA A 95 2.18 -1.86 -0.20
CA ALA A 95 1.10 -1.57 0.72
C ALA A 95 0.20 -2.80 0.96
N PRO A 96 -0.07 -3.17 2.23
CA PRO A 96 -0.98 -4.25 2.58
C PRO A 96 -2.45 -3.82 2.40
N CYS A 97 -3.29 -4.68 1.83
CA CYS A 97 -4.73 -4.42 1.67
C CYS A 97 -5.53 -4.94 2.88
N THR A 98 -5.40 -4.29 4.03
CA THR A 98 -6.02 -4.77 5.28
C THR A 98 -7.56 -4.70 5.24
N ALA A 99 -8.13 -3.58 4.80
CA ALA A 99 -9.58 -3.36 4.80
C ALA A 99 -10.36 -4.40 3.98
N MET A 100 -9.85 -4.74 2.79
CA MET A 100 -10.55 -5.63 1.87
C MET A 100 -10.55 -7.08 2.36
N VAL A 101 -9.43 -7.52 2.94
CA VAL A 101 -9.32 -8.87 3.51
C VAL A 101 -10.30 -9.03 4.69
N PHE A 102 -10.48 -8.00 5.52
CA PHE A 102 -11.48 -8.06 6.60
C PHE A 102 -12.89 -8.27 6.05
N VAL A 103 -13.33 -7.48 5.08
CA VAL A 103 -14.67 -7.62 4.48
C VAL A 103 -14.88 -9.01 3.87
N TRP A 104 -13.85 -9.56 3.22
CA TRP A 104 -13.93 -10.86 2.56
C TRP A 104 -13.83 -12.04 3.53
N SER A 105 -13.29 -11.83 4.74
CA SER A 105 -13.18 -12.88 5.76
C SER A 105 -14.44 -12.96 6.64
N TYR A 106 -15.28 -11.92 6.65
CA TYR A 106 -16.59 -11.93 7.33
C TYR A 106 -17.71 -12.58 6.49
N LEU A 107 -17.46 -12.83 5.20
CA LEU A 107 -18.34 -13.52 4.25
C LEU A 107 -17.92 -14.98 4.07
#